data_AF-W4V5B5-F1
#
_entry.id   AF-W4V5B5-F1
#
_cell.length_a   1.000
_cell.length_b   1.000
_cell.length_c   1.000
_cell.angle_alpha   90.00
_cell.angle_beta   90.00
_cell.angle_gamma   90.00
#
_symmetry.space_group_name_H-M   'P 1'
#
loop_
_entity.id
_entity.type
_entity.pdbx_description
1 polymer ?
#
loop_
_entity_poly.entity_id
_entity_poly.type
_entity_poly.pdbx_seq_one_letter_code
_entity_poly.pdbx_strand_id
1 'polypeptide(L)'
;MHMIEPFDYNDLKNFSMKYMSGFMAEKYDVEANDAAAILKDRVRDYLSERLRGTVNGYSSCSITSKNVNISEVKGNYSMLPVYLLVNKYKDKSHIFMVNGQTGKVVGDTPLCLPKQILFAVAVFLIVWIIGVFGGALFA
;
A
#
# COMPACT_ATOMS: atom_id res chain seq x y z
N MET A 1 8.57 0.93 2.60
CA MET A 1 7.95 0.05 3.60
C MET A 1 6.42 0.21 3.74
N HIS A 2 5.81 1.34 3.37
CA HIS A 2 4.38 1.60 3.61
C HIS A 2 3.39 0.65 2.92
N MET A 3 3.79 -0.02 1.84
CA MET A 3 2.85 -0.81 1.06
C MET A 3 2.35 -2.07 1.79
N ILE A 4 3.17 -2.64 2.67
CA ILE A 4 2.85 -3.87 3.43
C ILE A 4 2.12 -3.61 4.76
N GLU A 5 1.87 -2.35 5.12
CA GLU A 5 1.00 -1.98 6.23
C GLU A 5 -0.45 -2.44 5.95
N PRO A 6 -1.26 -2.79 6.95
CA PRO A 6 -1.08 -2.55 8.38
C PRO A 6 -0.40 -3.70 9.14
N PHE A 7 0.34 -3.35 10.19
CA PHE A 7 0.83 -4.28 11.22
C PHE A 7 -0.01 -4.09 12.49
N ASP A 8 -0.18 -5.15 13.28
CA ASP A 8 -0.80 -5.03 14.59
C ASP A 8 0.27 -4.74 15.65
N TYR A 9 0.27 -3.50 16.14
CA TYR A 9 1.19 -3.03 17.18
C TYR A 9 0.76 -3.41 18.59
N ASN A 10 -0.45 -3.94 18.79
CA ASN A 10 -0.90 -4.39 20.12
C ASN A 10 -0.21 -5.69 20.55
N ASP A 11 0.26 -6.49 19.59
CA ASP A 11 0.95 -7.75 19.86
C ASP A 11 2.49 -7.59 19.94
N LEU A 12 2.99 -6.37 20.13
CA LEU A 12 4.42 -6.14 20.33
C LEU A 12 4.91 -6.86 21.60
N LYS A 13 5.98 -7.65 21.44
CA LYS A 13 6.67 -8.35 22.54
C LYS A 13 8.06 -7.79 22.76
N ASN A 14 8.60 -8.01 23.96
CA ASN A 14 10.00 -7.71 24.25
C ASN A 14 10.92 -8.49 23.32
N PHE A 15 11.94 -7.81 22.80
CA PHE A 15 12.91 -8.40 21.90
C PHE A 15 13.66 -9.56 22.58
N SER A 16 13.84 -10.65 21.83
CA SER A 16 14.65 -11.79 22.23
C SER A 16 15.49 -12.25 21.04
N MET A 17 16.75 -12.59 21.28
CA MET A 17 17.66 -13.12 20.25
C MET A 17 17.13 -14.38 19.57
N LYS A 18 16.22 -15.12 20.23
CA LYS A 18 15.56 -16.29 19.64
C LYS A 18 14.82 -15.96 18.33
N TYR A 19 14.31 -14.74 18.19
CA TYR A 19 13.62 -14.30 16.97
C TYR A 19 14.56 -14.06 15.79
N MET A 20 15.87 -13.95 16.03
CA MET A 20 16.87 -13.73 14.98
C MET A 20 17.40 -15.04 14.39
N SER A 21 17.15 -16.18 15.04
CA SER A 21 17.64 -17.47 14.56
C SER A 21 16.92 -17.86 13.26
N GLY A 22 17.66 -17.88 12.15
CA GLY A 22 17.11 -18.22 10.83
C GLY A 22 16.48 -17.06 10.05
N PHE A 23 16.52 -15.83 10.59
CA PHE A 23 16.02 -14.63 9.91
C PHE A 23 17.14 -13.63 9.66
N MET A 24 17.09 -12.98 8.48
CA MET A 24 17.94 -11.83 8.19
C MET A 24 17.21 -10.56 8.65
N ALA A 25 17.91 -9.69 9.37
CA ALA A 25 17.40 -8.37 9.73
C ALA A 25 18.06 -7.31 8.85
N GLU A 26 17.23 -6.47 8.24
CA GLU A 26 17.68 -5.27 7.55
C GLU A 26 17.92 -4.15 8.57
N LYS A 27 19.01 -3.40 8.40
CA LYS A 27 19.27 -2.21 9.20
C LYS A 27 18.34 -1.10 8.71
N TYR A 28 17.78 -0.32 9.63
CA TYR A 28 16.99 0.86 9.30
C TYR A 28 17.75 1.80 8.35
N ASP A 29 17.04 2.26 7.32
CA ASP A 29 17.51 3.16 6.27
C ASP A 29 17.19 4.63 6.58
N VAL A 30 16.19 4.89 7.43
CA VAL A 30 15.72 6.22 7.80
C VAL A 30 16.11 6.59 9.23
N GLU A 31 16.63 7.80 9.41
CA GLU A 31 16.93 8.34 10.74
C GLU A 31 15.65 8.69 11.52
N ALA A 32 15.70 8.65 12.85
CA ALA A 32 14.54 8.91 13.70
C ALA A 32 13.91 10.30 13.47
N ASN A 33 14.72 11.30 13.13
CA ASN A 33 14.23 12.65 12.85
C ASN A 33 13.41 12.72 11.56
N ASP A 34 13.88 12.04 10.50
CA ASP A 34 13.19 11.97 9.22
C ASP A 34 11.89 11.17 9.34
N ALA A 35 11.93 10.06 10.08
CA ALA A 35 10.74 9.28 10.40
C ALA A 35 9.71 10.10 11.19
N ALA A 36 10.14 10.98 12.10
CA ALA A 36 9.26 11.86 12.85
C ALA A 36 8.57 12.92 11.96
N ALA A 37 9.23 13.43 10.92
CA ALA A 37 8.62 14.33 9.95
C ALA A 37 7.52 13.62 9.15
N ILE A 38 7.81 12.44 8.60
CA ILE A 38 6.85 11.60 7.86
C ILE A 38 5.65 11.24 8.75
N LEU A 39 5.90 10.88 10.01
CA LEU A 39 4.85 10.60 11.00
C LEU A 39 3.93 11.80 11.20
N LYS A 40 4.49 13.01 11.37
CA LYS A 40 3.70 14.23 11.60
C LYS A 40 2.76 14.51 10.44
N ASP A 41 3.23 14.35 9.20
CA ASP A 41 2.41 14.56 8.01
C ASP A 41 1.27 13.53 7.94
N ARG A 42 1.58 12.24 8.15
CA ARG A 42 0.57 11.18 8.19
C ARG A 42 -0.49 11.40 9.27
N VAL A 43 -0.08 11.79 10.48
CA VAL A 43 -1.01 12.08 11.59
C VAL A 43 -1.88 13.29 11.26
N ARG A 44 -1.30 14.33 10.65
CA ARG A 44 -2.08 15.51 10.22
C ARG A 44 -3.15 15.10 9.21
N ASP A 45 -2.82 14.29 8.22
CA ASP A 45 -3.78 13.84 7.19
C ASP A 45 -4.87 12.97 7.78
N TYR A 46 -4.50 11.97 8.59
CA TYR A 46 -5.42 11.12 9.31
C TYR A 46 -6.40 11.92 10.18
N LEU A 47 -5.92 12.90 10.95
CA LEU A 47 -6.78 13.77 11.76
C LEU A 47 -7.74 14.60 10.89
N SER A 48 -7.26 15.09 9.74
CA SER A 48 -8.09 15.83 8.77
C SER A 48 -9.25 14.99 8.26
N GLU A 49 -8.94 13.78 7.84
CA GLU A 49 -9.89 12.84 7.27
C GLU A 49 -10.88 12.36 8.34
N ARG A 50 -10.38 12.07 9.55
CA ARG A 50 -11.21 11.66 10.67
C ARG A 50 -12.18 12.76 11.11
N LEU A 51 -11.75 14.02 11.14
CA LEU A 51 -12.61 15.17 11.44
C LEU A 51 -13.66 15.38 10.35
N ARG A 52 -13.27 15.30 9.07
CA ARG A 52 -14.22 15.34 7.94
C ARG A 52 -15.28 14.25 8.06
N GLY A 53 -14.88 13.03 8.41
CA GLY A 53 -15.80 11.90 8.60
C GLY A 53 -16.76 12.04 9.78
N THR A 54 -16.55 12.99 10.71
CA THR A 54 -17.54 13.29 11.77
C THR A 54 -18.64 14.24 11.31
N VAL A 55 -18.43 14.98 10.22
CA VAL A 55 -19.40 15.91 9.66
C VAL A 55 -20.40 15.09 8.83
N ASN A 56 -21.56 14.82 9.42
CA ASN A 56 -22.65 14.07 8.78
C ASN A 56 -23.81 15.01 8.43
N GLY A 57 -24.54 14.73 7.33
CA GLY A 57 -25.75 15.46 6.95
C GLY A 57 -25.55 16.68 6.03
N TYR A 58 -24.34 16.89 5.50
CA TYR A 58 -24.02 17.99 4.58
C TYR A 58 -23.47 17.45 3.26
N SER A 59 -23.80 18.08 2.14
CA SER A 59 -23.33 17.70 0.79
C SER A 59 -21.85 18.01 0.54
N SER A 60 -21.29 18.97 1.29
CA SER A 60 -19.87 19.33 1.22
C SER A 60 -19.37 19.87 2.56
N CYS A 61 -18.08 19.68 2.83
CA CYS A 61 -17.39 20.20 4.02
C CYS A 61 -16.11 20.90 3.56
N SER A 62 -15.96 22.18 3.90
CA SER A 62 -14.76 22.97 3.62
C SER A 62 -13.99 23.23 4.92
N ILE A 63 -12.67 23.10 4.89
CA ILE A 63 -11.80 23.35 6.05
C ILE A 63 -11.38 24.83 6.01
N THR A 64 -11.84 25.63 6.97
CA THR A 64 -11.44 27.05 7.08
C THR A 64 -10.06 27.22 7.73
N SER A 65 -9.77 26.45 8.78
CA SER A 65 -8.47 26.45 9.44
C SER A 65 -8.19 25.09 10.06
N LYS A 66 -6.91 24.74 10.13
CA LYS A 66 -6.43 23.49 10.73
C LYS A 66 -5.15 23.77 11.49
N ASN A 67 -5.18 23.60 12.80
CA ASN A 67 -4.00 23.64 13.65
C ASN A 67 -3.85 22.28 14.32
N VAL A 68 -2.74 21.59 14.05
CA VAL A 68 -2.43 20.30 14.64
C VAL A 68 -1.06 20.45 15.28
N ASN A 69 -1.02 20.45 16.61
CA ASN A 69 0.20 20.48 17.39
C ASN A 69 0.48 19.06 17.91
N ILE A 70 1.62 18.50 17.53
CA ILE A 70 2.05 17.17 17.93
C ILE A 70 3.20 17.35 18.91
N SER A 71 2.92 17.16 20.20
CA SER A 71 3.90 17.17 21.27
C SER A 71 4.40 15.75 21.57
N GLU A 72 5.64 15.63 22.06
CA GLU A 72 6.25 14.37 22.54
C GLU A 72 6.29 13.21 21.53
N VAL A 73 7.07 13.35 20.47
CA VAL A 73 7.38 12.21 19.57
C VAL A 73 8.45 11.33 20.24
N LYS A 74 8.07 10.12 20.65
CA LYS A 74 9.01 9.10 21.13
C LYS A 74 9.25 8.07 20.04
N GLY A 75 10.52 7.88 19.66
CA GLY A 75 10.93 6.85 18.72
C GLY A 75 11.34 5.58 19.45
N ASN A 76 10.63 4.49 19.21
CA ASN A 76 11.02 3.15 19.66
C ASN A 76 11.33 2.30 18.42
N TYR A 77 12.48 1.62 18.43
CA TYR A 77 12.83 0.68 17.36
C TYR A 77 12.13 -0.65 17.61
N SER A 78 11.37 -1.11 16.63
CA SER A 78 10.65 -2.39 16.66
C SER A 78 10.99 -3.20 15.42
N MET A 79 11.15 -4.50 15.59
CA MET A 79 11.35 -5.43 14.48
C MET A 79 10.01 -6.02 14.07
N LEU A 80 9.70 -5.98 12.78
CA LEU A 80 8.46 -6.48 12.21
C LEU A 80 8.77 -7.67 11.29
N PRO A 81 7.98 -8.75 11.36
CA PRO A 81 8.19 -9.91 10.50
C PRO A 81 7.72 -9.60 9.07
N VAL A 82 8.64 -9.69 8.12
CA VAL A 82 8.36 -9.52 6.69
C VAL A 82 9.03 -10.65 5.92
N TYR A 83 8.29 -11.30 5.03
CA TYR A 83 8.86 -12.26 4.10
C TYR A 83 9.18 -11.56 2.78
N LEU A 84 10.43 -11.68 2.33
CA LEU A 84 10.90 -11.13 1.07
C LEU A 84 11.13 -12.27 0.08
N LEU A 85 10.41 -12.26 -1.03
CA LEU A 85 10.60 -13.19 -2.14
C LEU A 85 11.18 -12.41 -3.32
N VAL A 86 12.44 -12.70 -3.66
CA VAL A 86 13.12 -12.11 -4.81
C VAL A 86 13.14 -13.12 -5.94
N ASN A 87 12.31 -12.92 -6.97
CA ASN A 87 12.28 -13.76 -8.15
C ASN A 87 12.97 -13.03 -9.33
N LYS A 88 14.04 -13.61 -9.87
CA LYS A 88 14.72 -13.09 -11.05
C LYS A 88 14.13 -13.75 -12.30
N TYR A 89 13.46 -12.96 -13.13
CA TYR A 89 12.88 -13.42 -14.39
C TYR A 89 13.26 -12.49 -15.53
N LYS A 90 13.90 -13.03 -16.59
CA LYS A 90 14.33 -12.28 -17.80
C LYS A 90 15.07 -10.97 -17.46
N ASP A 91 16.12 -11.07 -16.64
CA ASP A 91 16.96 -9.95 -16.17
C ASP A 91 16.22 -8.87 -15.35
N LYS A 92 14.95 -9.08 -15.03
CA LYS A 92 14.18 -8.24 -14.10
C LYS A 92 14.07 -8.93 -12.75
N SER A 93 14.42 -8.21 -11.70
CA SER A 93 14.24 -8.67 -10.33
C SER A 93 12.85 -8.24 -9.86
N HIS A 94 11.97 -9.21 -9.67
CA HIS A 94 10.63 -9.01 -9.11
C HIS A 94 10.69 -9.27 -7.61
N ILE A 95 10.46 -8.22 -6.83
CA ILE A 95 10.46 -8.31 -5.38
C ILE A 95 9.01 -8.37 -4.92
N PHE A 96 8.67 -9.42 -4.17
CA PHE A 96 7.42 -9.55 -3.46
C PHE A 96 7.70 -9.49 -1.97
N MET A 97 7.00 -8.60 -1.27
CA MET A 97 7.03 -8.46 0.17
C MET A 97 5.70 -8.97 0.72
N VAL A 98 5.77 -9.80 1.75
CA VAL A 98 4.59 -10.33 2.45
C VAL A 98 4.67 -9.94 3.92
N ASN A 99 3.61 -9.34 4.43
CA ASN A 99 3.47 -9.05 5.86
C ASN A 99 3.33 -10.38 6.62
N GLY A 100 4.23 -10.64 7.58
CA GLY A 100 4.25 -11.89 8.33
C GLY A 100 3.12 -12.06 9.35
N GLN A 101 2.42 -10.97 9.72
CA GLN A 101 1.26 -11.02 10.62
C GLN A 101 -0.05 -11.16 9.83
N THR A 102 -0.27 -10.30 8.83
CA THR A 102 -1.56 -10.20 8.12
C THR A 102 -1.61 -11.05 6.85
N GLY A 103 -0.46 -11.48 6.32
CA GLY A 103 -0.39 -12.16 5.02
C GLY A 103 -0.59 -11.24 3.82
N LYS A 104 -0.67 -9.91 4.01
CA LYS A 104 -0.80 -8.95 2.91
C LYS A 104 0.43 -9.03 2.01
N VAL A 105 0.21 -9.33 0.73
CA VAL A 105 1.25 -9.42 -0.30
C VAL A 105 1.29 -8.13 -1.11
N VAL A 106 2.49 -7.59 -1.32
CA VAL A 106 2.77 -6.49 -2.23
C VAL A 106 3.96 -6.85 -3.08
N GLY A 107 3.83 -6.72 -4.39
CA GLY A 107 4.97 -6.84 -5.28
C GLY A 107 4.57 -6.58 -6.72
N ASP A 108 5.58 -6.40 -7.56
CA ASP A 108 5.37 -6.19 -8.99
C ASP A 108 5.15 -7.54 -9.68
N THR A 109 3.88 -7.87 -9.92
CA THR A 109 3.53 -9.03 -10.74
C THR A 109 4.02 -8.81 -12.17
N PRO A 110 4.74 -9.78 -12.77
CA PRO A 110 5.20 -9.67 -14.16
C PRO A 110 4.00 -9.73 -15.12
N LEU A 111 3.46 -8.58 -15.49
CA LEU A 111 2.42 -8.49 -16.49
C LEU A 111 3.02 -8.58 -17.89
N CYS A 112 2.50 -9.50 -18.69
CA CYS A 112 2.85 -9.61 -20.10
C CYS A 112 2.02 -8.58 -20.90
N LEU A 113 2.50 -7.34 -21.00
CA LEU A 113 1.89 -6.26 -21.81
C LEU A 113 1.35 -6.71 -23.18
N PRO A 114 2.09 -7.49 -24.01
CA PRO A 114 1.56 -7.93 -25.30
C PRO A 114 0.34 -8.84 -25.19
N LYS A 115 0.29 -9.72 -24.18
CA LYS A 115 -0.88 -10.59 -23.95
C LYS A 115 -2.10 -9.77 -23.50
N GLN A 116 -1.88 -8.74 -22.70
CA GLN A 116 -2.94 -7.85 -22.23
C GLN A 116 -3.50 -6.99 -23.37
N ILE A 117 -2.65 -6.48 -24.26
CA ILE A 117 -3.08 -5.74 -25.45
C ILE A 117 -3.87 -6.64 -26.39
N LEU A 118 -3.38 -7.86 -26.66
CA LEU A 118 -4.09 -8.81 -27.52
C LEU A 118 -5.49 -9.14 -26.98
N PHE A 119 -5.61 -9.36 -25.67
CA PHE A 119 -6.90 -9.58 -25.02
C PHE A 119 -7.82 -8.36 -25.14
N ALA A 120 -7.31 -7.15 -24.89
CA ALA A 120 -8.08 -5.92 -25.02
C ALA A 120 -8.58 -5.68 -26.45
N VAL A 121 -7.73 -5.92 -27.46
CA VAL A 121 -8.09 -5.79 -28.89
C VAL A 121 -9.15 -6.83 -29.27
N ALA A 122 -9.03 -8.07 -28.81
CA ALA A 122 -10.02 -9.11 -29.10
C ALA A 122 -11.40 -8.74 -28.55
N VAL A 123 -11.48 -8.30 -27.29
CA VAL A 123 -12.74 -7.84 -26.68
C VAL A 123 -13.30 -6.63 -27.41
N PHE A 124 -12.46 -5.66 -27.77
CA PHE A 124 -12.88 -4.47 -28.51
C PHE A 124 -13.50 -4.83 -29.86
N LEU A 125 -12.87 -5.72 -30.64
CA LEU A 125 -13.38 -6.15 -31.93
C LEU A 125 -14.72 -6.88 -31.82
N ILE A 126 -14.90 -7.73 -30.81
CA ILE A 126 -16.16 -8.44 -30.57
C ILE A 126 -17.28 -7.44 -30.26
N VAL A 127 -17.03 -6.50 -29.34
CA VAL A 127 -18.03 -5.47 -28.97
C VAL A 127 -18.33 -4.56 -30.15
N TRP A 128 -17.33 -4.18 -30.94
CA TRP A 128 -17.50 -3.35 -32.12
C TRP A 128 -18.36 -4.04 -33.20
N ILE A 129 -18.10 -5.31 -33.48
CA ILE A 129 -18.91 -6.11 -34.43
C ILE A 129 -20.36 -6.21 -33.94
N ILE A 130 -20.58 -6.55 -32.67
CA ILE A 130 -21.94 -6.64 -32.12
C ILE A 130 -22.65 -5.28 -32.15
N GLY A 131 -21.97 -4.19 -31.83
CA GLY A 131 -22.54 -2.85 -31.86
C GLY A 131 -22.95 -2.40 -33.27
N VAL A 132 -22.07 -2.63 -34.26
CA VAL A 132 -22.33 -2.23 -35.65
C VAL A 132 -23.39 -3.11 -36.30
N PHE A 133 -23.27 -4.44 -36.19
CA PHE A 133 -24.21 -5.36 -36.84
C PHE A 133 -25.51 -5.55 -36.06
N GLY A 134 -25.46 -5.52 -34.72
CA GLY A 134 -26.66 -5.52 -33.88
C GLY A 134 -27.43 -4.21 -33.98
N GLY A 135 -26.74 -3.06 -34.00
CA GLY A 135 -27.37 -1.76 -34.26
C GLY A 135 -27.98 -1.65 -35.66
N ALA A 136 -27.38 -2.30 -36.67
CA ALA A 136 -27.92 -2.37 -38.03
C ALA A 136 -29.06 -3.37 -38.24
N LEU A 137 -29.26 -4.33 -37.32
CA LEU A 137 -30.34 -5.32 -37.38
C LEU A 137 -31.62 -4.89 -36.63
N PHE A 138 -31.53 -3.89 -35.75
CA PHE A 138 -32.64 -3.35 -34.96
C PHE A 138 -32.98 -1.88 -35.29
N ALA A 139 -32.37 -1.30 -36.33
CA ALA A 139 -32.72 0.00 -36.91
C ALA A 139 -33.42 -0.21 -38.27
#